data_AF-A0A9D6Y8S6-F1
#
_entry.id   AF-A0A9D6Y8S6-F1
#
_cell.length_a   1.000
_cell.length_b   1.000
_cell.length_c   1.000
_cell.angle_alpha   90.00
_cell.angle_beta   90.00
_cell.angle_gamma   90.00
#
_symmetry.space_group_name_H-M   'P 1'
#
loop_
_entity.id
_entity.type
_entity.pdbx_description
1 polymer ?
#
loop_
_entity_poly.entity_id
_entity_poly.type
_entity_poly.pdbx_seq_one_letter_code
_entity_poly.pdbx_strand_id
1 'polypeptide(L)'
;MTHTEPVAPLPAAGLLQCCFAVEPAAAPGSYPITDQCEAVDEFGNLVPVTCGPGAITIEEPTPPPSPSETPAATETGTVTHTPSPTWIATTTVTSTPTIMPTPTATGPPASTCVGNCDDDEQVTVDELVKGVNIALGSLLLSDCPSFDTDDSGTVTVDELVRAVNNALIGCGG
;
A
#
# COMPACT_ATOMS: atom_id res chain seq x y z
N MET A 1 0.68 15.95 42.77
CA MET A 1 1.78 15.00 42.50
C MET A 1 2.17 15.23 41.06
N THR A 2 3.18 16.07 40.83
CA THR A 2 3.64 16.43 39.48
C THR A 2 4.45 15.25 38.93
N HIS A 3 3.89 14.58 37.93
CA HIS A 3 4.56 13.49 37.22
C HIS A 3 5.53 14.15 36.22
N THR A 4 6.79 14.31 36.63
CA THR A 4 7.86 14.74 35.73
C THR A 4 8.44 13.47 35.12
N GLU A 5 7.93 13.05 33.96
CA GLU A 5 8.65 12.05 33.16
C GLU A 5 9.96 12.71 32.66
N PRO A 6 11.11 12.02 32.76
CA PRO A 6 12.36 12.55 32.24
C PRO A 6 12.26 12.65 30.72
N VAL A 7 12.45 13.87 30.19
CA VAL A 7 12.55 14.12 28.75
C VAL A 7 13.69 13.27 28.20
N ALA A 8 13.35 12.20 27.46
CA ALA A 8 14.34 11.33 26.87
C ALA A 8 15.11 12.11 25.79
N PRO A 9 16.45 12.08 25.79
CA PRO A 9 17.23 12.73 24.74
C PRO A 9 16.85 12.13 23.38
N LEU A 10 16.68 12.99 22.37
CA LEU A 10 16.41 12.56 21.02
C LEU A 10 17.50 11.57 20.57
N PRO A 11 17.15 10.36 20.09
CA PRO A 11 18.14 9.42 19.59
C PRO A 11 18.89 10.00 18.39
N ALA A 12 20.15 9.59 18.20
CA ALA A 12 20.95 9.98 17.02
C ALA A 12 20.46 9.35 15.69
N ALA A 13 19.30 8.69 15.71
CA ALA A 13 18.65 8.12 14.54
C ALA A 13 17.65 9.12 13.92
N GLY A 14 17.32 8.94 12.65
CA GLY A 14 16.31 9.76 11.99
C GLY A 14 14.98 9.72 12.76
N LEU A 15 14.56 10.87 13.28
CA LEU A 15 13.34 11.01 14.10
C LEU A 15 12.06 10.98 13.27
N LEU A 16 12.18 11.26 11.97
CA LEU A 16 11.10 11.36 11.00
C LEU A 16 11.56 10.69 9.71
N GLN A 17 10.76 9.76 9.20
CA GLN A 17 10.93 9.18 7.87
C GLN A 17 9.84 9.76 6.97
N CYS A 18 10.22 10.65 6.06
CA CYS A 18 9.31 11.18 5.06
C CYS A 18 9.48 10.36 3.77
N CYS A 19 8.45 9.58 3.42
CA CYS A 19 8.38 8.94 2.10
C CYS A 19 7.79 9.96 1.11
N PHE A 20 8.50 10.23 0.01
CA PHE A 20 8.00 11.09 -1.07
C PHE A 20 7.84 10.23 -2.33
N ALA A 21 6.72 10.36 -3.02
CA ALA A 21 6.52 9.74 -4.32
C ALA A 21 7.28 10.55 -5.39
N VAL A 22 8.19 9.90 -6.11
CA VAL A 22 8.85 10.48 -7.29
C VAL A 22 8.05 10.06 -8.53
N GLU A 23 7.64 11.03 -9.35
CA GLU A 23 6.94 10.71 -10.59
C GLU A 23 7.84 9.92 -11.55
N PRO A 24 7.32 8.90 -12.27
CA PRO A 24 8.11 8.13 -13.22
C PRO A 24 8.73 8.96 -14.35
N ALA A 25 8.18 10.16 -14.60
CA ALA A 25 8.65 11.10 -15.61
C ALA A 25 9.68 12.11 -15.08
N ALA A 26 10.10 12.01 -13.81
CA ALA A 26 11.10 12.91 -13.23
C ALA A 26 12.43 12.79 -13.99
N ALA A 27 12.98 13.94 -14.38
CA ALA A 27 14.26 13.98 -15.07
C ALA A 27 15.42 13.56 -14.14
N PRO A 28 16.54 13.05 -14.68
CA PRO A 28 17.75 12.87 -13.89
C PRO A 28 18.24 14.21 -13.36
N GLY A 29 18.62 14.27 -12.08
CA GLY A 29 19.03 15.52 -11.44
C GLY A 29 19.09 15.46 -9.92
N SER A 30 19.55 16.57 -9.33
CA SER A 30 19.54 16.80 -7.89
C SER A 30 18.38 17.73 -7.54
N TYR A 31 17.48 17.25 -6.70
CA TYR A 31 16.29 17.98 -6.28
C TYR A 31 16.47 18.43 -4.82
N PRO A 32 16.67 19.73 -4.55
CA PRO A 32 16.92 20.22 -3.20
C PRO A 32 15.63 20.18 -2.37
N ILE A 33 15.73 19.64 -1.16
CA ILE A 33 14.65 19.71 -0.17
C ILE A 33 14.88 20.98 0.65
N THR A 34 13.89 21.89 0.61
CA THR A 34 13.92 23.10 1.44
C THR A 34 13.24 22.79 2.75
N ASP A 35 14.00 22.31 3.73
CA ASP A 35 13.43 22.03 5.05
C ASP A 35 13.32 23.31 5.89
N GLN A 36 12.11 23.58 6.40
CA GLN A 36 11.88 24.50 7.51
C GLN A 36 11.81 23.64 8.77
N CYS A 37 12.89 23.59 9.54
CA CYS A 37 12.92 22.86 10.80
C CYS A 37 12.65 23.82 11.96
N GLU A 38 11.58 23.56 12.70
CA GLU A 38 11.31 24.22 13.96
C GLU A 38 11.33 23.17 15.06
N ALA A 39 12.08 23.43 16.13
CA ALA A 39 12.07 22.62 17.34
C ALA A 39 11.59 23.48 18.49
N VAL A 40 10.88 22.88 19.45
CA VAL A 40 10.41 23.55 20.66
C VAL A 40 10.87 22.78 21.90
N ASP A 41 11.14 23.50 22.98
CA ASP A 41 11.44 22.92 24.28
C ASP A 41 10.17 22.47 25.03
N GLU A 42 10.34 21.91 26.22
CA GLU A 42 9.23 21.47 27.09
C GLU A 42 8.28 22.60 27.54
N PHE A 43 8.68 23.86 27.34
CA PHE A 43 7.89 25.05 27.68
C PHE A 43 7.30 25.73 26.43
N GLY A 44 7.50 25.16 25.24
CA GLY A 44 7.02 25.70 23.97
C GLY A 44 7.88 26.83 23.39
N ASN A 45 9.09 27.05 23.89
CA ASN A 45 10.02 28.03 23.30
C ASN A 45 10.76 27.42 22.12
N LEU A 46 10.99 28.22 21.07
CA LEU A 46 11.77 27.80 19.91
C LEU A 46 13.22 27.48 20.29
N VAL A 47 13.67 26.28 19.94
CA VAL A 47 15.03 25.79 20.08
C VAL A 47 15.75 25.95 18.74
N PRO A 48 16.93 26.61 18.69
CA PRO A 48 17.67 26.76 17.46
C PRO A 48 18.18 25.39 16.99
N VAL A 49 17.62 24.92 15.88
CA VAL A 49 18.08 23.73 15.17
C VAL A 49 18.65 24.13 13.83
N THR A 50 19.74 23.47 13.42
CA THR A 50 20.32 23.65 12.09
C THR A 50 20.02 22.41 11.29
N CYS A 51 19.12 22.53 10.32
CA CYS A 51 18.95 21.52 9.29
C CYS A 51 19.89 21.82 8.12
N GLY A 52 20.62 20.80 7.67
CA GLY A 52 21.40 20.87 6.43
C GLY A 52 20.52 20.48 5.24
N PRO A 53 20.77 21.03 4.02
CA PRO A 53 20.01 20.65 2.85
C PRO A 53 20.20 19.16 2.54
N GLY A 54 19.11 18.40 2.61
CA GLY A 54 19.03 17.08 1.98
C GLY A 54 18.87 17.22 0.47
N ALA A 55 19.43 16.27 -0.29
CA ALA A 55 19.20 16.17 -1.72
C ALA A 55 18.78 14.74 -2.08
N ILE A 56 17.80 14.64 -2.97
CA ILE A 56 17.47 13.36 -3.64
C ILE A 56 18.20 13.38 -4.98
N THR A 57 19.04 12.36 -5.21
CA THR A 57 19.72 12.16 -6.49
C THR A 57 19.00 11.09 -7.28
N ILE A 58 18.49 11.47 -8.46
CA ILE A 58 17.93 10.52 -9.43
C ILE A 58 19.02 10.22 -10.44
N GLU A 59 19.55 8.99 -10.38
CA GLU A 59 20.52 8.49 -11.35
C GLU A 59 19.81 7.91 -12.57
N GLU A 60 20.35 8.16 -13.75
CA GLU A 60 19.89 7.50 -14.97
C GLU A 60 20.28 6.01 -14.90
N PRO A 61 19.37 5.07 -15.19
CA PRO A 61 19.71 3.66 -15.20
C PRO A 61 20.84 3.44 -16.19
N THR A 62 21.98 2.90 -15.70
CA THR A 62 23.11 2.59 -16.58
C THR A 62 22.64 1.58 -17.61
N PRO A 63 22.76 1.86 -18.93
CA PRO A 63 22.41 0.88 -19.93
C PRO A 63 23.25 -0.38 -19.70
N PRO A 64 22.68 -1.59 -19.84
CA PRO A 64 23.45 -2.82 -19.69
C PRO A 64 24.66 -2.79 -20.64
N PRO A 65 25.81 -3.35 -20.25
CA PRO A 65 26.98 -3.35 -21.11
C PRO A 65 26.62 -3.97 -22.46
N SER A 66 26.85 -3.21 -23.53
CA SER A 66 26.73 -3.73 -24.90
C SER A 66 27.63 -4.96 -25.02
N PRO A 67 27.15 -6.10 -25.56
CA PRO A 67 28.00 -7.27 -25.75
C PRO A 67 29.13 -6.89 -26.70
N SER A 68 30.34 -6.72 -26.16
CA SER A 68 31.56 -6.61 -26.95
C SER A 68 31.74 -7.94 -27.67
N GLU A 69 31.71 -7.93 -29.01
CA GLU A 69 31.95 -9.12 -29.82
C GLU A 69 33.26 -9.77 -29.37
N THR A 70 33.12 -10.91 -28.69
CA THR A 70 34.21 -11.76 -28.25
C THR A 70 34.37 -12.85 -29.31
N PRO A 71 35.57 -13.07 -29.88
CA PRO A 71 35.74 -13.99 -30.98
C PRO A 71 35.46 -15.43 -30.54
N ALA A 72 34.79 -16.15 -31.43
CA ALA A 72 34.38 -17.54 -31.32
C ALA A 72 35.52 -18.47 -30.88
N ALA A 73 35.32 -19.14 -29.75
CA ALA A 73 36.01 -20.40 -29.46
C ALA A 73 35.17 -21.55 -30.02
N THR A 74 35.77 -22.26 -30.97
CA THR A 74 35.29 -23.54 -31.50
C THR A 74 35.27 -24.59 -30.40
N GLU A 75 34.08 -25.03 -29.99
CA GLU A 75 33.92 -26.38 -29.45
C GLU A 75 33.07 -27.24 -30.39
N THR A 76 33.72 -28.29 -30.87
CA THR A 76 33.11 -29.42 -31.56
C THR A 76 32.59 -30.39 -30.50
N GLY A 77 31.27 -30.58 -30.47
CA GLY A 77 30.62 -31.54 -29.59
C GLY A 77 29.28 -31.97 -30.17
N THR A 78 29.31 -32.82 -31.19
CA THR A 78 28.12 -33.49 -31.72
C THR A 78 27.76 -34.67 -30.83
N VAL A 79 26.58 -34.64 -30.19
CA VAL A 79 25.82 -35.87 -29.95
C VAL A 79 24.32 -35.62 -30.15
N THR A 80 23.82 -36.28 -31.19
CA THR A 80 22.42 -36.42 -31.59
C THR A 80 21.63 -37.22 -30.56
N HIS A 81 20.53 -36.65 -30.04
CA HIS A 81 19.46 -37.44 -29.42
C HIS A 81 18.13 -37.14 -30.14
N THR A 82 17.59 -38.21 -30.70
CA THR A 82 16.38 -38.37 -31.52
C THR A 82 15.12 -37.70 -30.94
N PRO A 83 14.31 -37.00 -31.76
CA PRO A 83 12.98 -36.54 -31.34
C PRO A 83 11.99 -37.72 -31.35
N SER A 84 11.32 -37.95 -30.22
CA SER A 84 10.14 -38.83 -30.14
C SER A 84 8.89 -37.95 -30.13
N PRO A 85 8.00 -38.03 -31.13
CA PRO A 85 6.70 -37.37 -31.06
C PRO A 85 5.75 -38.26 -30.25
N THR A 86 5.49 -37.90 -28.99
CA THR A 86 4.40 -38.53 -28.22
C THR A 86 3.15 -37.67 -28.33
N TRP A 87 2.14 -38.24 -28.96
CA TRP A 87 0.84 -37.65 -29.23
C TRP A 87 0.01 -37.54 -27.94
N ILE A 88 -0.48 -36.32 -27.69
CA ILE A 88 -1.80 -35.90 -27.18
C ILE A 88 -2.59 -36.88 -26.30
N ALA A 89 -2.90 -36.46 -25.07
CA ALA A 89 -4.13 -36.84 -24.39
C ALA A 89 -4.81 -35.57 -23.82
N THR A 90 -5.85 -35.13 -24.53
CA THR A 90 -6.78 -34.08 -24.17
C THR A 90 -7.46 -34.40 -22.84
N THR A 91 -7.27 -33.55 -21.82
CA THR A 91 -8.04 -33.63 -20.58
C THR A 91 -9.51 -33.35 -20.86
N THR A 92 -10.35 -34.36 -20.76
CA THR A 92 -11.81 -34.25 -20.81
C THR A 92 -12.28 -33.47 -19.58
N VAL A 93 -12.68 -32.22 -19.77
CA VAL A 93 -13.43 -31.47 -18.76
C VAL A 93 -14.84 -32.03 -18.70
N THR A 94 -15.14 -32.77 -17.64
CA THR A 94 -16.50 -33.16 -17.28
C THR A 94 -17.21 -31.93 -16.71
N SER A 95 -17.97 -31.23 -17.55
CA SER A 95 -18.92 -30.23 -17.11
C SER A 95 -20.09 -30.92 -16.40
N THR A 96 -19.98 -31.11 -15.09
CA THR A 96 -21.15 -31.37 -14.25
C THR A 96 -22.11 -30.19 -14.43
N PRO A 97 -23.37 -30.38 -14.84
CA PRO A 97 -24.35 -29.31 -14.77
C PRO A 97 -24.55 -28.97 -13.29
N THR A 98 -23.88 -27.91 -12.84
CA THR A 98 -24.18 -27.30 -11.56
C THR A 98 -25.52 -26.63 -11.76
N ILE A 99 -26.54 -27.08 -11.02
CA ILE A 99 -27.82 -26.40 -10.94
C ILE A 99 -27.49 -24.98 -10.48
N MET A 100 -27.56 -24.02 -11.40
CA MET A 100 -27.38 -22.61 -11.07
C MET A 100 -28.42 -22.32 -9.99
N PRO A 101 -28.02 -21.99 -8.75
CA PRO A 101 -29.00 -21.59 -7.76
C PRO A 101 -29.74 -20.39 -8.36
N THR A 102 -31.06 -20.49 -8.43
CA THR A 102 -31.93 -19.34 -8.65
C THR A 102 -31.39 -18.21 -7.78
N PRO A 103 -31.15 -16.99 -8.30
CA PRO A 103 -30.83 -15.88 -7.44
C PRO A 103 -32.01 -15.72 -6.49
N THR A 104 -31.85 -16.23 -5.27
CA THR A 104 -32.67 -15.81 -4.15
C THR A 104 -32.47 -14.32 -4.11
N ALA A 105 -33.55 -13.56 -4.29
CA ALA A 105 -33.54 -12.14 -4.03
C ALA A 105 -33.04 -11.97 -2.60
N THR A 106 -31.74 -11.74 -2.48
CA THR A 106 -31.10 -11.32 -1.26
C THR A 106 -31.79 -9.99 -1.00
N GLY A 107 -32.43 -9.88 0.16
CA GLY A 107 -33.03 -8.61 0.57
C GLY A 107 -31.99 -7.50 0.38
N PRO A 108 -32.43 -6.24 0.19
CA PRO A 108 -31.47 -5.13 0.13
C PRO A 108 -30.46 -5.33 1.25
N PRO A 109 -29.14 -5.27 0.97
CA PRO A 109 -28.14 -5.44 2.02
C PRO A 109 -28.58 -4.52 3.14
N ALA A 110 -28.74 -5.09 4.35
CA ALA A 110 -28.90 -4.29 5.56
C ALA A 110 -27.86 -3.19 5.41
N SER A 111 -28.31 -1.93 5.43
CA SER A 111 -27.50 -0.80 4.97
C SER A 111 -26.29 -0.69 5.87
N THR A 112 -25.23 -1.40 5.49
CA THR A 112 -24.01 -1.51 6.27
C THR A 112 -23.42 -0.13 6.27
N CYS A 113 -23.21 0.37 7.48
CA CYS A 113 -22.66 1.69 7.66
C CYS A 113 -21.22 1.67 7.14
N VAL A 114 -20.80 2.78 6.54
CA VAL A 114 -19.40 2.93 6.16
C VAL A 114 -18.53 2.70 7.37
N GLY A 115 -17.60 1.76 7.24
CA GLY A 115 -16.65 1.40 8.29
C GLY A 115 -17.18 0.48 9.39
N ASN A 116 -18.39 -0.08 9.26
CA ASN A 116 -18.80 -1.21 10.09
C ASN A 116 -18.34 -2.51 9.43
N CYS A 117 -17.35 -3.19 10.01
CA CYS A 117 -16.70 -4.38 9.45
C CYS A 117 -17.27 -5.69 9.98
N ASP A 118 -18.02 -5.67 11.09
CA ASP A 118 -18.55 -6.88 11.74
C ASP A 118 -20.09 -6.96 11.75
N ASP A 119 -20.74 -6.03 11.05
CA ASP A 119 -22.17 -5.87 10.86
C ASP A 119 -22.97 -5.68 12.17
N ASP A 120 -22.36 -5.10 13.21
CA ASP A 120 -22.98 -4.88 14.53
C ASP A 120 -23.81 -3.59 14.69
N GLU A 121 -24.02 -2.86 13.58
CA GLU A 121 -24.67 -1.54 13.50
C GLU A 121 -23.94 -0.38 14.23
N GLN A 122 -22.67 -0.57 14.62
CA GLN A 122 -21.82 0.46 15.19
C GLN A 122 -20.53 0.65 14.38
N VAL A 123 -19.82 1.76 14.63
CA VAL A 123 -18.45 1.94 14.13
C VAL A 123 -17.56 2.27 15.32
N THR A 124 -16.68 1.35 15.63
CA THR A 124 -15.70 1.42 16.72
C THR A 124 -14.39 2.03 16.24
N VAL A 125 -13.56 2.46 17.20
CA VAL A 125 -12.21 2.95 16.88
C VAL A 125 -11.35 1.85 16.24
N ASP A 126 -11.52 0.59 16.65
CA ASP A 126 -10.80 -0.55 16.08
C ASP A 126 -11.11 -0.73 14.58
N GLU A 127 -12.35 -0.46 14.17
CA GLU A 127 -12.74 -0.49 12.76
C GLU A 127 -12.21 0.71 11.98
N LEU A 128 -12.20 1.91 12.58
CA LEU A 128 -11.54 3.08 11.97
C LEU A 128 -10.05 2.85 11.73
N VAL A 129 -9.35 2.26 12.71
CA VAL A 129 -7.94 1.88 12.56
C VAL A 129 -7.78 0.83 11.46
N LYS A 130 -8.70 -0.13 11.34
CA LYS A 130 -8.71 -1.09 10.23
C LYS A 130 -8.84 -0.36 8.88
N GLY A 131 -9.77 0.57 8.74
CA GLY A 131 -9.96 1.39 7.53
C GLY A 131 -8.71 2.18 7.15
N VAL A 132 -8.04 2.82 8.11
CA VAL A 132 -6.78 3.53 7.87
C VAL A 132 -5.70 2.57 7.36
N ASN A 133 -5.57 1.38 7.94
CA ASN A 133 -4.61 0.40 7.46
C ASN A 133 -4.92 -0.12 6.05
N ILE A 134 -6.21 -0.22 5.67
CA ILE A 134 -6.61 -0.54 4.29
C ILE A 134 -6.24 0.60 3.34
N ALA A 135 -6.54 1.86 3.71
CA ALA A 135 -6.18 3.04 2.91
C ALA A 135 -4.66 3.19 2.72
N LEU A 136 -3.86 2.76 3.71
CA LEU A 136 -2.40 2.73 3.63
C LEU A 136 -1.85 1.50 2.88
N GLY A 137 -2.71 0.58 2.41
CA GLY A 137 -2.29 -0.65 1.72
C GLY A 137 -1.64 -1.70 2.63
N SER A 138 -1.80 -1.58 3.95
CA SER A 138 -1.31 -2.54 4.94
C SER A 138 -2.29 -3.69 5.19
N LEU A 139 -3.57 -3.47 4.90
CA LEU A 139 -4.63 -4.48 4.90
C LEU A 139 -5.35 -4.51 3.54
N LEU A 140 -6.04 -5.61 3.25
CA LEU A 140 -6.79 -5.76 2.01
C LEU A 140 -8.21 -5.21 2.21
N LEU A 141 -8.80 -4.65 1.14
CA LEU A 141 -10.19 -4.22 1.18
C LEU A 141 -11.16 -5.36 1.54
N SER A 142 -10.81 -6.61 1.22
CA SER A 142 -11.58 -7.80 1.63
C SER A 142 -11.68 -7.98 3.15
N ASP A 143 -10.80 -7.35 3.94
CA ASP A 143 -10.85 -7.40 5.41
C ASP A 143 -11.97 -6.53 6.00
N CYS A 144 -12.43 -5.53 5.23
CA CYS A 144 -13.59 -4.71 5.56
C CYS A 144 -14.15 -3.99 4.31
N PRO A 145 -15.02 -4.67 3.53
CA PRO A 145 -15.59 -4.12 2.30
C PRO A 145 -16.50 -2.92 2.53
N SER A 146 -17.01 -2.73 3.75
CA SER A 146 -17.93 -1.63 4.07
C SER A 146 -17.27 -0.24 4.01
N PHE A 147 -15.94 -0.15 3.95
CA PHE A 147 -15.27 1.12 3.70
C PHE A 147 -15.45 1.59 2.26
N ASP A 148 -15.34 0.69 1.27
CA ASP A 148 -15.45 1.01 -0.15
C ASP A 148 -16.91 0.96 -0.59
N THR A 149 -17.56 2.11 -0.56
CA THR A 149 -19.00 2.22 -0.85
C THR A 149 -19.31 2.77 -2.22
N ASP A 150 -18.31 3.33 -2.88
CA ASP A 150 -18.40 3.74 -4.27
C ASP A 150 -17.89 2.67 -5.25
N ASP A 151 -17.50 1.50 -4.72
CA ASP A 151 -16.93 0.36 -5.44
C ASP A 151 -15.68 0.75 -6.26
N SER A 152 -14.90 1.72 -5.76
CA SER A 152 -13.67 2.20 -6.41
C SER A 152 -12.52 1.20 -6.33
N GLY A 153 -12.62 0.20 -5.45
CA GLY A 153 -11.59 -0.79 -5.16
C GLY A 153 -10.53 -0.31 -4.17
N THR A 154 -10.73 0.86 -3.55
CA THR A 154 -9.79 1.49 -2.62
C THR A 154 -10.54 2.21 -1.50
N VAL A 155 -9.92 2.33 -0.33
CA VAL A 155 -10.48 3.17 0.75
C VAL A 155 -9.95 4.59 0.63
N THR A 156 -10.83 5.54 0.37
CA THR A 156 -10.49 6.95 0.22
C THR A 156 -10.67 7.73 1.53
N VAL A 157 -10.20 8.98 1.55
CA VAL A 157 -10.35 9.85 2.73
C VAL A 157 -11.82 10.21 2.99
N ASP A 158 -12.64 10.38 1.96
CA ASP A 158 -14.05 10.71 2.13
C ASP A 158 -14.84 9.56 2.78
N GLU A 159 -14.45 8.31 2.52
CA GLU A 159 -15.00 7.12 3.16
C GLU A 159 -14.57 7.02 4.63
N LEU A 160 -13.29 7.30 4.92
CA LEU A 160 -12.81 7.38 6.30
C LEU A 160 -13.55 8.48 7.10
N VAL A 161 -13.81 9.63 6.49
CA VAL A 161 -14.57 10.72 7.13
C VAL A 161 -16.02 10.30 7.38
N ARG A 162 -16.66 9.60 6.44
CA ARG A 162 -18.00 9.01 6.65
C ARG A 162 -18.00 8.02 7.80
N ALA A 163 -17.01 7.14 7.89
CA ALA A 163 -16.88 6.19 9.00
C ALA A 163 -16.69 6.89 10.35
N VAL A 164 -15.87 7.95 10.42
CA VAL A 164 -15.71 8.76 11.64
C VAL A 164 -17.03 9.40 12.05
N ASN A 165 -17.81 9.94 11.11
CA ASN A 165 -19.14 10.45 11.43
C ASN A 165 -20.04 9.34 11.97
N ASN A 166 -20.08 8.16 11.34
CA ASN A 166 -20.84 7.02 11.84
C ASN A 166 -20.42 6.60 13.26
N ALA A 167 -19.14 6.69 13.60
CA ALA A 167 -18.63 6.42 14.95
C ALA A 167 -19.08 7.46 15.99
N LEU A 168 -19.30 8.71 15.57
CA LEU A 168 -19.66 9.83 16.46
C LEU A 168 -21.16 9.96 16.68
N ILE A 169 -21.97 9.76 15.63
CA ILE A 169 -23.41 10.04 15.63
C ILE A 169 -24.28 8.81 15.32
N GLY A 170 -23.65 7.66 15.04
CA GLY A 170 -24.32 6.42 14.65
C GLY A 170 -24.59 6.34 13.15
N CYS A 171 -24.97 5.15 12.69
CA CYS A 171 -25.26 4.88 11.29
C CYS A 171 -26.54 5.57 10.79
N GLY A 172 -26.43 6.33 9.70
CA GLY A 172 -27.57 7.04 9.08
C GLY A 172 -27.71 8.51 9.47
N GLY A 173 -26.68 9.08 10.10
CA GLY A 173 -26.54 10.51 10.39
C GLY A 173 -26.08 11.36 9.22
#